data_AF-A0A429N1T5-F1
#
_entry.id   AF-A0A429N1T5-F1
#
_cell.length_a   1.000
_cell.length_b   1.000
_cell.length_c   1.000
_cell.angle_alpha   90.00
_cell.angle_beta   90.00
_cell.angle_gamma   90.00
#
_symmetry.space_group_name_H-M   'P 1'
#
loop_
_entity.id
_entity.type
_entity.pdbx_description
1 polymer ?
#
loop_
_entity_poly.entity_id
_entity_poly.type
_entity_poly.pdbx_seq_one_letter_code
_entity_poly.pdbx_strand_id
1 'polypeptide(L)'
;MSEPLHYITVTAPDGNIAGYAWADSTEVGFVHRAVGSPRSFATGAEWRDKLYDAHRRGLSPAGVLGLFSREPGAGRVTEAPNLAALEELARTLTPADEQRLLGHLAAPDDPAWQELAEAHDALTEADREAPWGGGQRRPNGAIQVPYPVYSEPLRRVVTALWNVGAVSPDYRISSGPIPQVPPSGRMAPADAVRAATAVLAGERRCDGMIADAVKDGTFDALVAALRAWHAGVRAGRLSEVARGGMDATAVARAHRADKG
;
A
#
# COMPACT_ATOMS: atom_id res chain seq x y z
N MET A 1 35.67 -2.57 7.42
CA MET A 1 34.64 -1.55 7.09
C MET A 1 33.98 -2.03 5.83
N SER A 2 32.66 -2.20 5.83
CA SER A 2 31.94 -2.62 4.62
C SER A 2 32.03 -1.51 3.57
N GLU A 3 32.35 -1.85 2.32
CA GLU A 3 32.36 -0.87 1.25
C GLU A 3 30.95 -0.30 1.05
N PRO A 4 30.82 1.02 0.79
CA PRO A 4 29.53 1.64 0.56
C PRO A 4 28.89 1.07 -0.71
N LEU A 5 27.57 0.93 -0.68
CA LEU A 5 26.77 0.53 -1.83
C LEU A 5 26.47 1.78 -2.65
N HIS A 6 26.59 1.67 -3.98
CA HIS A 6 26.19 2.73 -4.90
C HIS A 6 24.83 2.40 -5.49
N TYR A 7 24.02 3.42 -5.75
CA TYR A 7 22.71 3.24 -6.37
C TYR A 7 22.32 4.42 -7.25
N ILE A 8 21.39 4.17 -8.17
CA ILE A 8 20.69 5.18 -8.97
C ILE A 8 19.20 5.07 -8.70
N THR A 9 18.54 6.21 -8.55
CA THR A 9 17.07 6.25 -8.49
C THR A 9 16.53 6.05 -9.90
N VAL A 10 15.55 5.17 -10.07
CA VAL A 10 14.93 4.90 -11.37
C VAL A 10 13.51 5.46 -11.37
N THR A 11 13.23 6.34 -12.32
CA THR A 11 11.93 7.01 -12.49
C THR A 11 11.25 6.50 -13.75
N ALA A 12 9.97 6.14 -13.62
CA ALA A 12 9.14 5.71 -14.72
C ALA A 12 8.66 6.89 -15.59
N PRO A 13 8.18 6.65 -16.82
CA PRO A 13 7.75 7.72 -17.73
C PRO A 13 6.61 8.60 -17.19
N ASP A 14 5.86 8.13 -16.20
CA ASP A 14 4.80 8.88 -15.53
C ASP A 14 5.30 9.74 -14.35
N GLY A 15 6.63 9.81 -14.16
CA GLY A 15 7.28 10.59 -13.12
C GLY A 15 7.36 9.90 -11.75
N ASN A 16 6.81 8.70 -11.58
CA ASN A 16 6.90 7.97 -10.31
C ASN A 16 8.23 7.24 -10.19
N ILE A 17 8.77 7.16 -8.97
CA ILE A 17 9.97 6.39 -8.68
C ILE A 17 9.61 4.90 -8.73
N ALA A 18 10.24 4.15 -9.64
CA ALA A 18 10.10 2.70 -9.78
C ALA A 18 10.91 1.93 -8.72
N GLY A 19 12.04 2.49 -8.30
CA GLY A 19 12.94 1.87 -7.34
C GLY A 19 14.37 2.38 -7.47
N TYR A 20 15.30 1.54 -7.03
CA TYR A 20 16.72 1.84 -6.97
C TYR A 20 17.52 0.69 -7.54
N ALA A 21 18.22 0.95 -8.64
CA ALA A 21 19.22 0.04 -9.15
C ALA A 21 20.51 0.25 -8.35
N TRP A 22 21.13 -0.81 -7.87
CA TRP A 22 22.28 -0.73 -6.99
C TRP A 22 23.39 -1.71 -7.37
N ALA A 23 24.58 -1.43 -6.87
CA ALA A 23 25.74 -2.29 -6.95
C ALA A 23 26.62 -2.11 -5.72
N ASP A 24 27.24 -3.20 -5.27
CA ASP A 24 28.38 -3.16 -4.36
C ASP A 24 29.64 -3.70 -5.07
N SER A 25 30.66 -4.10 -4.31
CA SER A 25 31.91 -4.65 -4.86
C SER A 25 31.73 -5.94 -5.69
N THR A 26 30.63 -6.67 -5.47
CA THR A 26 30.43 -8.04 -5.91
C THR A 26 29.15 -8.26 -6.70
N GLU A 27 28.08 -7.56 -6.35
CA GLU A 27 26.73 -7.84 -6.83
C GLU A 27 26.07 -6.58 -7.39
N VAL A 28 25.05 -6.81 -8.22
CA VAL A 28 24.09 -5.79 -8.65
C VAL A 28 22.70 -6.22 -8.25
N GLY A 29 21.81 -5.27 -8.07
CA GLY A 29 20.42 -5.59 -7.80
C GLY A 29 19.48 -4.43 -8.06
N PHE A 30 18.20 -4.69 -7.79
CA PHE A 30 17.15 -3.69 -7.88
C PHE A 30 16.24 -3.80 -6.67
N VAL A 31 16.10 -2.70 -5.94
CA VAL A 31 15.12 -2.56 -4.85
C VAL A 31 13.93 -1.79 -5.39
N HIS A 32 12.76 -2.42 -5.42
CA HIS A 32 11.54 -1.74 -5.85
C HIS A 32 11.02 -0.78 -4.77
N ARG A 33 10.47 0.35 -5.20
CA ARG A 33 9.67 1.20 -4.30
C ARG A 33 8.44 0.43 -3.80
N ALA A 34 8.06 0.71 -2.55
CA ALA A 34 6.91 0.05 -1.93
C ALA A 34 5.57 0.55 -2.48
N VAL A 35 5.48 1.85 -2.78
CA VAL A 35 4.34 2.49 -3.42
C VAL A 35 4.75 2.95 -4.81
N GLY A 36 3.89 2.71 -5.79
CA GLY A 36 4.15 3.10 -7.16
C GLY A 36 2.95 2.81 -8.06
N SER A 37 2.94 3.41 -9.25
CA SER A 37 1.93 3.08 -10.27
C SER A 37 2.23 1.71 -10.92
N PRO A 38 1.25 1.10 -11.62
CA PRO A 38 1.50 -0.09 -12.44
C PRO A 38 2.66 0.09 -13.43
N ARG A 39 2.82 1.29 -14.00
CA ARG A 39 3.94 1.61 -14.88
C ARG A 39 5.27 1.61 -14.15
N SER A 40 5.32 2.17 -12.93
CA SER A 40 6.53 2.15 -12.12
C SER A 40 6.98 0.73 -11.75
N PHE A 41 6.03 -0.19 -11.51
CA PHE A 41 6.36 -1.60 -11.28
C PHE A 41 6.90 -2.30 -12.52
N ALA A 42 6.30 -2.04 -13.69
CA ALA A 42 6.78 -2.55 -14.96
C ALA A 42 8.19 -2.03 -15.27
N THR A 43 8.42 -0.72 -15.16
CA THR A 43 9.74 -0.10 -15.32
C THR A 43 10.77 -0.72 -14.38
N GLY A 44 10.43 -0.94 -13.10
CA GLY A 44 11.34 -1.58 -12.17
C GLY A 44 11.71 -3.01 -12.56
N ALA A 45 10.77 -3.79 -13.10
CA ALA A 45 11.03 -5.15 -13.57
C ALA A 45 11.97 -5.15 -14.78
N GLU A 46 11.72 -4.29 -15.76
CA GLU A 46 12.59 -4.12 -16.93
C GLU A 46 14.02 -3.73 -16.52
N TRP A 47 14.15 -2.76 -15.61
CA TRP A 47 15.44 -2.31 -15.10
C TRP A 47 16.20 -3.41 -14.39
N ARG A 48 15.54 -4.15 -13.50
CA ARG A 48 16.14 -5.31 -12.83
C ARG A 48 16.69 -6.32 -13.83
N ASP A 49 15.91 -6.66 -14.86
CA ASP A 49 16.30 -7.65 -15.86
C ASP A 49 17.48 -7.15 -16.71
N LYS A 50 17.52 -5.87 -17.07
CA LYS A 50 18.67 -5.22 -17.74
C LYS A 50 19.95 -5.28 -16.92
N LEU A 51 19.89 -4.97 -15.62
CA LEU A 51 21.05 -4.98 -14.72
C LEU A 51 21.65 -6.38 -14.62
N TYR A 52 20.80 -7.39 -14.40
CA TYR A 52 21.24 -8.77 -14.33
C TYR A 52 21.80 -9.27 -15.66
N ASP A 53 21.21 -8.88 -16.79
CA ASP A 53 21.76 -9.23 -18.09
C ASP A 53 23.16 -8.64 -18.32
N ALA A 54 23.36 -7.36 -18.03
CA ALA A 54 24.66 -6.71 -18.16
C ALA A 54 25.72 -7.35 -17.26
N HIS A 55 25.36 -7.64 -16.00
CA HIS A 55 26.27 -8.31 -15.08
C HIS A 55 26.64 -9.73 -15.53
N ARG A 56 25.66 -10.53 -16.00
CA ARG A 56 25.91 -11.87 -16.58
C ARG A 56 26.81 -11.82 -17.82
N ARG A 57 26.80 -10.71 -18.57
CA ARG A 57 27.68 -10.48 -19.72
C ARG A 57 29.10 -10.04 -19.32
N GLY A 58 29.42 -10.03 -18.04
CA GLY A 58 30.77 -9.82 -17.51
C GLY A 58 31.09 -8.37 -17.16
N LEU A 59 30.12 -7.46 -17.15
CA LEU A 59 30.35 -6.12 -16.62
C LEU A 59 30.53 -6.20 -15.09
N SER A 60 31.55 -5.50 -14.58
CA SER A 60 31.69 -5.31 -13.14
C SER A 60 30.47 -4.56 -12.59
N PRO A 61 30.10 -4.76 -11.32
CA PRO A 61 28.94 -4.07 -10.73
C PRO A 61 29.00 -2.54 -10.86
N ALA A 62 30.17 -1.94 -10.61
CA ALA A 62 30.39 -0.51 -10.84
C ALA A 62 30.26 -0.12 -12.33
N GLY A 63 30.71 -0.99 -13.25
CA GLY A 63 30.54 -0.81 -14.69
C GLY A 63 29.07 -0.86 -15.12
N VAL A 64 28.26 -1.73 -14.50
CA VAL A 64 26.81 -1.81 -14.72
C VAL A 64 26.14 -0.49 -14.31
N LEU A 65 26.38 0.01 -13.09
CA LEU A 65 25.80 1.30 -12.68
C LEU A 65 26.30 2.46 -13.54
N GLY A 66 27.60 2.47 -13.89
CA GLY A 66 28.17 3.49 -14.76
C GLY A 66 27.48 3.53 -16.13
N LEU A 67 27.19 2.37 -16.71
CA LEU A 67 26.46 2.23 -17.97
C LEU A 67 25.02 2.77 -17.84
N PHE A 68 24.28 2.29 -16.84
CA PHE A 68 22.86 2.59 -16.72
C PHE A 68 22.55 3.98 -16.12
N SER A 69 23.49 4.62 -15.43
CA SER A 69 23.34 5.98 -14.89
C SER A 69 23.08 7.05 -15.96
N ARG A 70 23.27 6.72 -17.24
CA ARG A 70 23.06 7.61 -18.39
C ARG A 70 21.76 7.33 -19.14
N GLU A 71 21.03 6.28 -18.77
CA GLU A 71 19.76 5.97 -19.42
C GLU A 71 18.66 6.99 -19.04
N PRO A 72 17.69 7.26 -19.94
CA PRO A 72 16.52 8.05 -19.59
C PRO A 72 15.80 7.47 -18.37
N GLY A 73 15.44 8.34 -17.42
CA GLY A 73 14.81 7.93 -16.15
C GLY A 73 15.81 7.52 -15.06
N ALA A 74 17.11 7.45 -15.34
CA ALA A 74 18.13 7.24 -14.33
C ALA A 74 18.46 8.56 -13.60
N GLY A 75 18.48 8.50 -12.28
CA GLY A 75 19.04 9.53 -11.42
C GLY A 75 20.57 9.47 -11.36
N ARG A 76 21.15 10.40 -10.59
CA ARG A 76 22.59 10.40 -10.32
C ARG A 76 22.99 9.20 -9.45
N VAL A 77 24.20 8.71 -9.66
CA VAL A 77 24.82 7.72 -8.75
C VAL A 77 24.99 8.36 -7.39
N THR A 78 24.47 7.69 -6.37
CA THR A 78 24.45 8.10 -4.96
C THR A 78 24.94 6.95 -4.10
N GLU A 79 25.39 7.24 -2.88
CA GLU A 79 25.88 6.23 -1.93
C GLU A 79 24.84 5.94 -0.85
N ALA A 80 24.76 4.66 -0.47
CA ALA A 80 24.07 4.19 0.72
C ALA A 80 25.03 3.33 1.55
N PRO A 81 24.91 3.34 2.89
CA PRO A 81 25.85 2.61 3.75
C PRO A 81 25.77 1.09 3.59
N ASN A 82 24.62 0.55 3.16
CA ASN A 82 24.40 -0.87 2.84
C ASN A 82 23.03 -1.08 2.16
N LEU A 83 22.75 -2.32 1.76
CA LEU A 83 21.48 -2.70 1.15
C LEU A 83 20.27 -2.45 2.06
N ALA A 84 20.39 -2.71 3.37
CA ALA A 84 19.29 -2.50 4.30
C ALA A 84 18.85 -1.02 4.36
N ALA A 85 19.79 -0.07 4.32
CA ALA A 85 19.47 1.35 4.26
C ALA A 85 18.75 1.72 2.95
N LEU A 86 19.09 1.08 1.84
CA LEU A 86 18.41 1.28 0.56
C LEU A 86 16.99 0.67 0.56
N GLU A 87 16.81 -0.49 1.19
CA GLU A 87 15.49 -1.09 1.41
C GLU A 87 14.60 -0.20 2.29
N GLU A 88 15.15 0.39 3.35
CA GLU A 88 14.40 1.36 4.16
C GLU A 88 14.04 2.62 3.38
N LEU A 89 14.95 3.13 2.56
CA LEU A 89 14.65 4.24 1.66
C LEU A 89 13.49 3.88 0.72
N ALA A 90 13.48 2.66 0.18
CA ALA A 90 12.41 2.20 -0.70
C ALA A 90 11.05 2.00 0.00
N ARG A 91 11.06 1.76 1.30
CA ARG A 91 9.87 1.65 2.15
C ARG A 91 9.35 2.99 2.66
N THR A 92 10.18 4.04 2.66
CA THR A 92 9.82 5.35 3.19
C THR A 92 8.71 5.98 2.34
N LEU A 93 7.59 6.33 2.98
CA LEU A 93 6.48 7.01 2.30
C LEU A 93 6.76 8.50 2.17
N THR A 94 6.39 9.05 1.02
CA THR A 94 6.32 10.49 0.78
C THR A 94 4.86 10.96 0.87
N PRO A 95 4.60 12.25 1.09
CA PRO A 95 3.23 12.79 1.06
C PRO A 95 2.48 12.50 -0.25
N ALA A 96 3.19 12.42 -1.38
CA ALA A 96 2.59 12.07 -2.67
C ALA A 96 2.16 10.59 -2.72
N ASP A 97 2.90 9.69 -2.07
CA ASP A 97 2.51 8.28 -1.94
C ASP A 97 1.28 8.13 -1.06
N GLU A 98 1.23 8.84 0.06
CA GLU A 98 0.07 8.84 0.95
C GLU A 98 -1.18 9.33 0.21
N GLN A 99 -1.09 10.45 -0.51
CA GLN A 99 -2.18 10.97 -1.33
C GLN A 99 -2.62 9.97 -2.39
N ARG A 100 -1.67 9.28 -3.05
CA ARG A 100 -1.97 8.25 -4.04
C ARG A 100 -2.74 7.08 -3.43
N LEU A 101 -2.26 6.54 -2.31
CA LEU A 101 -2.92 5.42 -1.62
C LEU A 101 -4.33 5.79 -1.18
N LEU A 102 -4.50 6.97 -0.58
CA LEU A 102 -5.80 7.47 -0.14
C LEU A 102 -6.71 7.86 -1.31
N GLY A 103 -6.16 8.21 -2.47
CA GLY A 103 -6.91 8.54 -3.68
C GLY A 103 -7.65 7.36 -4.30
N HIS A 104 -7.31 6.12 -3.94
CA HIS A 104 -8.05 4.92 -4.35
C HIS A 104 -9.29 4.64 -3.49
N LEU A 105 -9.39 5.29 -2.33
CA LEU A 105 -10.51 5.07 -1.44
C LEU A 105 -11.80 5.60 -2.05
N ALA A 106 -12.90 4.87 -1.84
CA ALA A 106 -14.22 5.21 -2.35
C ALA A 106 -14.65 6.61 -1.88
N ALA A 107 -15.51 7.25 -2.69
CA ALA A 107 -16.02 8.57 -2.37
C ALA A 107 -16.71 8.57 -0.97
N PRO A 108 -16.64 9.66 -0.19
CA PRO A 108 -17.19 9.71 1.17
C PRO A 108 -18.71 9.49 1.29
N ASP A 109 -19.45 9.67 0.20
CA ASP A 109 -20.87 9.40 0.07
C ASP A 109 -21.16 8.00 -0.51
N ASP A 110 -20.13 7.22 -0.84
CA ASP A 110 -20.26 5.85 -1.30
C ASP A 110 -20.85 4.95 -0.18
N PRO A 111 -21.89 4.16 -0.48
CA PRO A 111 -22.53 3.28 0.51
C PRO A 111 -21.58 2.20 1.06
N ALA A 112 -20.47 1.87 0.39
CA ALA A 112 -19.48 0.92 0.87
C ALA A 112 -18.91 1.30 2.26
N TRP A 113 -18.84 2.60 2.58
CA TRP A 113 -18.40 3.06 3.88
C TRP A 113 -19.37 2.72 5.01
N GLN A 114 -20.68 2.80 4.73
CA GLN A 114 -21.71 2.40 5.68
C GLN A 114 -21.69 0.89 5.86
N GLU A 115 -21.59 0.13 4.77
CA GLU A 115 -21.47 -1.33 4.81
C GLU A 115 -20.24 -1.78 5.62
N LEU A 116 -19.08 -1.13 5.44
CA LEU A 116 -17.88 -1.42 6.22
C LEU A 116 -18.11 -1.20 7.72
N ALA A 117 -18.75 -0.08 8.09
CA ALA A 117 -19.03 0.23 9.48
C ALA A 117 -19.99 -0.80 10.11
N GLU A 118 -21.12 -1.07 9.45
CA GLU A 118 -22.14 -2.01 9.94
C GLU A 118 -21.61 -3.44 10.01
N ALA A 119 -20.88 -3.90 9.00
CA ALA A 119 -20.31 -5.24 8.98
C ALA A 119 -19.27 -5.43 10.10
N HIS A 120 -18.42 -4.42 10.35
CA HIS A 120 -17.41 -4.48 11.41
C HIS A 120 -18.03 -4.40 12.80
N ASP A 121 -18.99 -3.49 13.02
CA ASP A 121 -19.66 -3.34 14.32
C ASP A 121 -20.50 -4.58 14.70
N ALA A 122 -20.91 -5.39 13.71
CA ALA A 122 -21.64 -6.63 13.93
C ALA A 122 -20.75 -7.85 14.25
N LEU A 123 -19.42 -7.75 14.14
CA LEU A 123 -18.52 -8.88 14.40
C LEU A 123 -18.50 -9.26 15.88
N THR A 124 -18.74 -10.54 16.14
CA THR A 124 -18.54 -11.15 17.47
C THR A 124 -17.16 -11.80 17.59
N GLU A 125 -16.78 -12.20 18.81
CA GLU A 125 -15.54 -12.96 19.03
C GLU A 125 -15.57 -14.33 18.31
N ALA A 126 -16.74 -14.98 18.26
CA ALA A 126 -16.88 -16.25 17.54
C ALA A 126 -16.68 -16.08 16.02
N ASP A 127 -17.10 -14.94 15.46
CA ASP A 127 -16.91 -14.67 14.02
C ASP A 127 -15.44 -14.44 13.64
N ARG A 128 -14.61 -14.10 14.64
CA ARG A 128 -13.18 -13.82 14.51
C ARG A 128 -12.32 -15.09 14.58
N GLU A 129 -12.91 -16.20 15.00
CA GLU A 129 -12.24 -17.50 14.95
C GLU A 129 -12.05 -17.95 13.49
N ALA A 130 -10.84 -18.40 13.16
CA ALA A 130 -10.47 -18.89 11.84
C ALA A 130 -9.87 -20.29 11.93
N PRO A 131 -10.68 -21.34 12.18
CA PRO A 131 -10.18 -22.70 12.22
C PRO A 131 -9.60 -23.12 10.87
N TRP A 132 -8.57 -23.96 10.91
CA TRP A 132 -7.96 -24.52 9.70
C TRP A 132 -8.78 -25.72 9.19
N GLY A 133 -9.21 -25.66 7.94
CA GLY A 133 -9.78 -26.75 7.18
C GLY A 133 -8.75 -27.39 6.23
N GLY A 134 -9.16 -28.40 5.47
CA GLY A 134 -8.26 -29.12 4.57
C GLY A 134 -7.26 -30.02 5.30
N GLY A 135 -6.15 -30.36 4.62
CA GLY A 135 -5.12 -31.26 5.17
C GLY A 135 -5.44 -32.75 5.04
N GLN A 136 -6.66 -33.13 4.63
CA GLN A 136 -7.03 -34.53 4.45
C GLN A 136 -6.48 -35.11 3.14
N ARG A 137 -6.14 -36.40 3.17
CA ARG A 137 -5.83 -37.19 1.97
C ARG A 137 -7.13 -37.61 1.28
N ARG A 138 -7.24 -37.32 -0.01
CA ARG A 138 -8.39 -37.70 -0.85
C ARG A 138 -8.26 -39.15 -1.33
N PRO A 139 -9.36 -39.79 -1.78
CA PRO A 139 -9.33 -41.18 -2.29
C PRO A 139 -8.36 -41.41 -3.46
N ASN A 140 -8.05 -40.38 -4.24
CA ASN A 140 -7.06 -40.44 -5.33
C ASN A 140 -5.60 -40.29 -4.85
N GLY A 141 -5.36 -40.27 -3.53
CA GLY A 141 -4.04 -40.17 -2.93
C GLY A 141 -3.51 -38.74 -2.77
N ALA A 142 -4.13 -37.73 -3.38
CA ALA A 142 -3.72 -36.33 -3.25
C ALA A 142 -4.03 -35.77 -1.85
N ILE A 143 -3.16 -34.89 -1.34
CA ILE A 143 -3.38 -34.19 -0.07
C ILE A 143 -3.90 -32.79 -0.38
N GLN A 144 -5.03 -32.42 0.23
CA GLN A 144 -5.53 -31.06 0.14
C GLN A 144 -4.67 -30.14 1.03
N VAL A 145 -4.17 -29.04 0.48
CA VAL A 145 -3.44 -28.03 1.26
C VAL A 145 -4.37 -27.48 2.36
N PRO A 146 -3.94 -27.40 3.63
CA PRO A 146 -4.71 -26.76 4.69
C PRO A 146 -5.01 -25.29 4.38
N TYR A 147 -6.14 -24.77 4.82
CA TYR A 147 -6.54 -23.39 4.61
C TYR A 147 -7.41 -22.88 5.76
N PRO A 148 -7.36 -21.59 6.11
CA PRO A 148 -8.24 -21.00 7.10
C PRO A 148 -9.69 -20.94 6.60
N VAL A 149 -10.64 -21.23 7.49
CA VAL A 149 -12.08 -21.14 7.24
C VAL A 149 -12.62 -19.92 7.97
N TYR A 150 -12.91 -18.87 7.20
CA TYR A 150 -13.49 -17.64 7.72
C TYR A 150 -15.02 -17.71 7.78
N SER A 151 -15.58 -17.15 8.85
CA SER A 151 -17.02 -16.96 9.02
C SER A 151 -17.59 -16.02 7.95
N GLU A 152 -18.89 -16.13 7.68
CA GLU A 152 -19.58 -15.25 6.74
C GLU A 152 -19.55 -13.77 7.20
N PRO A 153 -19.75 -13.44 8.49
CA PRO A 153 -19.61 -12.06 8.98
C PRO A 153 -18.20 -11.49 8.77
N LEU A 154 -17.14 -12.25 9.02
CA LEU A 154 -15.77 -11.78 8.77
C LEU A 154 -15.52 -11.55 7.28
N ARG A 155 -16.00 -12.44 6.41
CA ARG A 155 -15.94 -12.25 4.95
C ARG A 155 -16.68 -11.00 4.50
N ARG A 156 -17.81 -10.66 5.11
CA ARG A 156 -18.56 -9.43 4.83
C ARG A 156 -17.69 -8.19 5.05
N VAL A 157 -16.93 -8.13 6.15
CA VAL A 157 -15.99 -7.01 6.41
C VAL A 157 -14.87 -6.98 5.38
N VAL A 158 -14.30 -8.14 5.04
CA VAL A 158 -13.26 -8.25 3.99
C VAL A 158 -13.77 -7.73 2.65
N THR A 159 -14.97 -8.13 2.24
CA THR A 159 -15.61 -7.63 1.02
C THR A 159 -15.85 -6.12 1.08
N ALA A 160 -16.29 -5.59 2.22
CA ALA A 160 -16.48 -4.16 2.41
C ALA A 160 -15.14 -3.39 2.29
N LEU A 161 -14.04 -3.92 2.83
CA LEU A 161 -12.70 -3.35 2.69
C LEU A 161 -12.24 -3.29 1.22
N TRP A 162 -12.55 -4.32 0.42
CA TRP A 162 -12.32 -4.30 -1.02
C TRP A 162 -13.16 -3.21 -1.71
N ASN A 163 -14.44 -3.10 -1.36
CA ASN A 163 -15.37 -2.16 -1.99
C ASN A 163 -15.05 -0.69 -1.66
N VAL A 164 -14.54 -0.39 -0.47
CA VAL A 164 -14.07 0.98 -0.14
C VAL A 164 -12.71 1.32 -0.78
N GLY A 165 -12.10 0.39 -1.52
CA GLY A 165 -10.80 0.61 -2.18
C GLY A 165 -9.60 0.51 -1.24
N ALA A 166 -9.73 -0.12 -0.06
CA ALA A 166 -8.63 -0.24 0.91
C ALA A 166 -7.50 -1.17 0.42
N VAL A 167 -7.78 -2.05 -0.54
CA VAL A 167 -6.78 -2.88 -1.20
C VAL A 167 -6.32 -2.20 -2.48
N SER A 168 -5.18 -1.52 -2.40
CA SER A 168 -4.68 -0.65 -3.46
C SER A 168 -3.81 -1.41 -4.47
N PRO A 169 -3.99 -1.19 -5.78
CA PRO A 169 -3.06 -1.70 -6.79
C PRO A 169 -1.70 -0.97 -6.76
N ASP A 170 -1.63 0.20 -6.10
CA ASP A 170 -0.44 1.04 -6.06
C ASP A 170 0.51 0.67 -4.90
N TYR A 171 0.15 -0.33 -4.08
CA TYR A 171 1.04 -0.89 -3.06
C TYR A 171 1.48 -2.30 -3.41
N ARG A 172 2.79 -2.53 -3.42
CA ARG A 172 3.34 -3.84 -3.73
C ARG A 172 3.43 -4.70 -2.46
N ILE A 173 2.66 -5.79 -2.44
CA ILE A 173 2.59 -6.74 -1.32
C ILE A 173 3.96 -7.36 -0.95
N SER A 174 4.91 -7.38 -1.88
CA SER A 174 6.25 -7.95 -1.67
C SER A 174 7.30 -6.94 -1.21
N SER A 175 6.93 -5.67 -0.99
CA SER A 175 7.90 -4.57 -0.82
C SER A 175 8.23 -4.23 0.64
N GLY A 176 7.80 -5.03 1.61
CA GLY A 176 8.17 -4.83 3.01
C GLY A 176 7.27 -5.58 3.98
N PRO A 177 7.59 -5.51 5.29
CA PRO A 177 6.75 -6.08 6.32
C PRO A 177 5.37 -5.42 6.32
N ILE A 178 4.36 -6.17 6.76
CA ILE A 178 3.02 -5.63 7.00
C ILE A 178 3.16 -4.51 8.05
N PRO A 179 2.59 -3.31 7.81
CA PRO A 179 2.57 -2.25 8.82
C PRO A 179 2.01 -2.79 10.13
N GLN A 180 2.79 -2.66 11.19
CA GLN A 180 2.39 -3.10 12.53
C GLN A 180 1.51 -2.04 13.17
N VAL A 181 0.62 -2.45 14.06
CA VAL A 181 -0.13 -1.50 14.90
C VAL A 181 0.87 -0.74 15.78
N PRO A 182 0.94 0.60 15.69
CA PRO A 182 1.83 1.37 16.55
C PRO A 182 1.47 1.18 18.02
N PRO A 183 2.41 1.34 18.98
CA PRO A 183 2.12 1.27 20.41
C PRO A 183 1.04 2.26 20.88
N SER A 184 0.82 3.34 20.14
CA SER A 184 -0.27 4.29 20.37
C SER A 184 -1.66 3.73 20.08
N GLY A 185 -1.75 2.54 19.48
CA GLY A 185 -2.99 1.90 19.03
C GLY A 185 -3.63 2.55 17.81
N ARG A 186 -3.02 3.60 17.23
CA ARG A 186 -3.60 4.37 16.12
C ARG A 186 -2.72 4.28 14.89
N MET A 187 -3.23 3.59 13.87
CA MET A 187 -2.61 3.48 12.56
C MET A 187 -2.90 4.72 11.71
N ALA A 188 -1.91 5.19 10.94
CA ALA A 188 -2.14 6.25 9.97
C ALA A 188 -3.00 5.72 8.81
N PRO A 189 -3.84 6.55 8.15
CA PRO A 189 -4.74 6.07 7.09
C PRO A 189 -4.02 5.41 5.91
N ALA A 190 -2.87 5.95 5.49
CA ALA A 190 -2.07 5.34 4.42
C ALA A 190 -1.46 4.00 4.85
N ASP A 191 -1.03 3.87 6.11
CA ASP A 191 -0.59 2.59 6.65
C ASP A 191 -1.72 1.57 6.76
N ALA A 192 -2.95 2.02 7.02
CA ALA A 192 -4.13 1.16 6.99
C ALA A 192 -4.43 0.61 5.60
N VAL A 193 -4.29 1.42 4.54
CA VAL A 193 -4.39 0.95 3.14
C VAL A 193 -3.29 -0.07 2.83
N ARG A 194 -2.05 0.18 3.29
CA ARG A 194 -0.93 -0.76 3.10
C ARG A 194 -1.15 -2.08 3.86
N ALA A 195 -1.59 -2.01 5.11
CA ALA A 195 -1.92 -3.18 5.93
C ALA A 195 -3.06 -3.98 5.30
N ALA A 196 -4.15 -3.31 4.92
CA ALA A 196 -5.26 -3.93 4.20
C ALA A 196 -4.78 -4.62 2.91
N THR A 197 -3.96 -3.93 2.11
CA THR A 197 -3.42 -4.50 0.88
C THR A 197 -2.57 -5.74 1.16
N ALA A 198 -1.65 -5.67 2.13
CA ALA A 198 -0.78 -6.80 2.45
C ALA A 198 -1.56 -8.00 3.00
N VAL A 199 -2.47 -7.77 3.95
CA VAL A 199 -3.28 -8.80 4.60
C VAL A 199 -4.28 -9.42 3.61
N LEU A 200 -5.14 -8.61 2.98
CA LEU A 200 -6.25 -9.11 2.17
C LEU A 200 -5.79 -9.65 0.81
N ALA A 201 -4.82 -9.00 0.16
CA ALA A 201 -4.28 -9.53 -1.10
C ALA A 201 -3.30 -10.69 -0.86
N GLY A 202 -2.59 -10.70 0.26
CA GLY A 202 -1.72 -11.80 0.66
C GLY A 202 -2.50 -13.08 0.99
N GLU A 203 -3.68 -12.94 1.59
CA GLU A 203 -4.58 -14.06 1.93
C GLU A 203 -5.01 -14.92 0.73
N ARG A 204 -4.85 -14.44 -0.51
CA ARG A 204 -5.14 -15.25 -1.71
C ARG A 204 -4.33 -16.56 -1.77
N ARG A 205 -3.25 -16.66 -0.98
CA ARG A 205 -2.45 -17.88 -0.82
C ARG A 205 -2.98 -18.84 0.25
N CYS A 206 -4.03 -18.45 0.98
CA CYS A 206 -4.63 -19.20 2.09
C CYS A 206 -3.64 -19.45 3.25
N ASP A 207 -2.72 -18.51 3.48
CA ASP A 207 -1.67 -18.63 4.49
C ASP A 207 -2.14 -18.23 5.91
N GLY A 208 -3.35 -17.70 6.08
CA GLY A 208 -3.87 -17.29 7.39
C GLY A 208 -3.52 -15.86 7.81
N MET A 209 -3.14 -14.99 6.87
CA MET A 209 -2.83 -13.58 7.14
C MET A 209 -4.00 -12.81 7.76
N ILE A 210 -5.24 -13.07 7.32
CA ILE A 210 -6.42 -12.45 7.94
C ILE A 210 -6.59 -12.96 9.38
N ALA A 211 -6.43 -14.27 9.61
CA ALA A 211 -6.52 -14.86 10.95
C ALA A 211 -5.47 -14.26 11.91
N ASP A 212 -4.23 -14.12 11.46
CA ASP A 212 -3.15 -13.52 12.24
C ASP A 212 -3.44 -12.04 12.55
N ALA A 213 -3.89 -11.27 11.55
CA ALA A 213 -4.22 -9.85 11.72
C ALA A 213 -5.43 -9.63 12.65
N VAL A 214 -6.40 -10.56 12.68
CA VAL A 214 -7.51 -10.53 13.64
C VAL A 214 -6.99 -10.80 15.05
N LYS A 215 -6.10 -11.78 15.20
CA LYS A 215 -5.53 -12.20 16.49
C LYS A 215 -4.62 -11.15 17.12
N ASP A 216 -3.82 -10.45 16.32
CA ASP A 216 -2.88 -9.43 16.81
C ASP A 216 -3.48 -8.02 16.88
N GLY A 217 -4.74 -7.85 16.44
CA GLY A 217 -5.47 -6.57 16.46
C GLY A 217 -5.19 -5.65 15.26
N THR A 218 -4.33 -6.06 14.32
CA THR A 218 -4.06 -5.29 13.08
C THR A 218 -5.32 -5.08 12.26
N PHE A 219 -6.20 -6.07 12.20
CA PHE A 219 -7.46 -6.00 11.46
C PHE A 219 -8.41 -4.93 12.03
N ASP A 220 -8.52 -4.81 13.35
CA ASP A 220 -9.35 -3.77 13.97
C ASP A 220 -8.71 -2.39 13.84
N ALA A 221 -7.39 -2.31 14.01
CA ALA A 221 -6.65 -1.05 13.90
C ALA A 221 -6.77 -0.44 12.49
N LEU A 222 -6.66 -1.25 11.44
CA LEU A 222 -6.80 -0.76 10.06
C LEU A 222 -8.23 -0.29 9.77
N VAL A 223 -9.26 -1.04 10.22
CA VAL A 223 -10.66 -0.64 10.00
C VAL A 223 -10.97 0.67 10.74
N ALA A 224 -10.52 0.78 11.99
CA ALA A 224 -10.70 1.99 12.80
C ALA A 224 -10.01 3.22 12.16
N ALA A 225 -8.79 3.06 11.64
CA ALA A 225 -8.05 4.13 10.98
C ALA A 225 -8.76 4.62 9.71
N LEU A 226 -9.27 3.70 8.88
CA LEU A 226 -10.00 4.05 7.66
C LEU A 226 -11.33 4.76 7.97
N ARG A 227 -12.10 4.26 8.96
CA ARG A 227 -13.35 4.91 9.41
C ARG A 227 -13.09 6.31 9.97
N ALA A 228 -12.02 6.49 10.75
CA ALA A 228 -11.64 7.80 11.29
C ALA A 228 -11.24 8.79 10.19
N TRP A 229 -10.48 8.33 9.19
CA TRP A 229 -10.14 9.14 8.02
C TRP A 229 -11.39 9.56 7.24
N HIS A 230 -12.30 8.62 6.96
CA HIS A 230 -13.56 8.89 6.24
C HIS A 230 -14.42 9.94 6.97
N ALA A 231 -14.58 9.80 8.29
CA ALA A 231 -15.30 10.77 9.11
C ALA A 231 -14.66 12.17 9.03
N GLY A 232 -13.33 12.25 9.07
CA GLY A 232 -12.59 13.50 8.91
C GLY A 232 -12.82 14.17 7.55
N VAL A 233 -12.78 13.40 6.46
CA VAL A 233 -13.05 13.92 5.11
C VAL A 233 -14.49 14.43 4.98
N ARG A 234 -15.48 13.68 5.50
CA ARG A 234 -16.89 14.11 5.49
C ARG A 234 -17.10 15.41 6.25
N ALA A 235 -16.53 15.53 7.45
CA ALA A 235 -16.63 16.74 8.26
C ALA A 235 -16.01 17.96 7.55
N GLY A 236 -14.87 17.77 6.88
CA GLY A 236 -14.22 18.79 6.05
C GLY A 236 -15.13 19.30 4.94
N ARG A 237 -15.73 18.40 4.14
CA ARG A 237 -16.64 18.78 3.04
C ARG A 237 -17.89 19.52 3.53
N LEU A 238 -18.51 19.05 4.61
CA LEU A 238 -19.69 19.71 5.18
C LEU A 238 -19.36 21.13 5.66
N SER A 239 -18.16 21.32 6.21
CA SER A 239 -17.68 22.65 6.63
C SER A 239 -17.43 23.57 5.44
N GLU A 240 -16.91 23.07 4.33
CA GLU A 240 -16.71 23.85 3.09
C GLU A 240 -18.03 24.26 2.45
N VAL A 241 -19.01 23.35 2.36
CA VAL A 241 -20.35 23.66 1.84
C VAL A 241 -21.04 24.73 2.70
N ALA A 242 -20.93 24.64 4.03
CA ALA A 242 -21.48 25.64 4.94
C ALA A 242 -20.86 27.04 4.72
N ARG A 243 -19.53 27.12 4.51
CA ARG A 243 -18.83 28.39 4.22
C ARG A 243 -19.22 28.95 2.86
N GLY A 244 -19.23 28.12 1.80
CA GLY A 244 -19.64 28.56 0.46
C GLY A 244 -21.10 29.00 0.37
N GLY A 245 -21.99 28.36 1.14
CA GLY A 245 -23.39 28.76 1.26
C GLY A 245 -23.58 30.09 1.99
N MET A 246 -22.76 30.37 3.00
CA MET A 246 -22.76 31.67 3.68
C MET A 246 -22.30 32.82 2.77
N ASP A 247 -21.25 32.62 1.96
CA ASP A 247 -20.78 33.63 1.02
C ASP A 247 -21.80 33.91 -0.09
N ALA A 248 -22.45 32.88 -0.63
CA ALA A 248 -23.53 33.07 -1.62
C ALA A 248 -24.73 33.83 -1.03
N THR A 249 -25.05 33.59 0.25
CA THR A 249 -26.16 34.27 0.95
C THR A 249 -25.79 35.73 1.30
N ALA A 250 -24.52 36.00 1.61
CA ALA A 250 -24.01 37.34 1.86
C ALA A 250 -24.00 38.20 0.58
N VAL A 251 -23.58 37.63 -0.56
CA VAL A 251 -23.62 38.29 -1.88
C VAL A 251 -25.06 38.57 -2.31
N ALA A 252 -26.00 37.64 -2.07
CA ALA A 252 -27.41 37.85 -2.36
C ALA A 252 -28.07 38.95 -1.50
N ARG A 253 -27.64 39.12 -0.24
CA ARG A 253 -28.09 40.24 0.62
C ARG A 253 -27.52 41.59 0.17
N ALA A 254 -26.25 41.64 -0.22
CA ALA A 254 -25.62 42.86 -0.72
C ALA A 254 -26.32 43.38 -1.99
N HIS A 255 -26.65 42.49 -2.93
CA HIS A 255 -27.40 42.86 -4.14
C HIS A 255 -28.85 43.29 -3.91
N ARG A 256 -29.44 42.97 -2.76
CA ARG A 256 -30.80 43.39 -2.39
C ARG A 256 -30.83 44.76 -1.68
N ALA A 257 -29.74 45.14 -1.02
CA ALA A 257 -29.60 46.44 -0.37
C ALA A 257 -29.32 47.57 -1.37
N ASP A 258 -28.72 47.27 -2.52
CA ASP A 258 -28.36 48.23 -3.57
C ASP A 258 -29.51 48.56 -4.55
N LYS A 259 -30.71 48.00 -4.31
CA LYS A 259 -31.93 48.24 -5.10
C LYS A 259 -33.06 48.90 -4.30
N GLY A 260 -32.74 49.44 -3.12
CA GLY A 260 -33.69 50.15 -2.25
C GLY A 260 -33.49 51.66 -2.30
#